data_AF-A0A382N8D9-F1
#
_entry.id   AF-A0A382N8D9-F1
#
_cell.length_a   1.000
_cell.length_b   1.000
_cell.length_c   1.000
_cell.angle_alpha   90.00
_cell.angle_beta   90.00
_cell.angle_gamma   90.00
#
_symmetry.space_group_name_H-M   'P 1'
#
loop_
_entity.id
_entity.type
_entity.pdbx_description
1 polymer ?
#
loop_
_entity_poly.entity_id
_entity_poly.type
_entity_poly.pdbx_seq_one_letter_code
_entity_poly.pdbx_strand_id
1 'polypeptide(L)' 'MSNIFPGPGEDKYFEDYEAGRVYKLGSVRVELAEVIEFATRYDPQYFHIDESRA' A
#
# COMPACT_ATOMS: atom_id res chain seq x y z
N MET A 1 -14.90 26.45 6.13
CA MET A 1 -14.78 24.98 6.23
C MET A 1 -13.29 24.67 6.13
N SER A 2 -12.74 23.88 7.04
CA SER A 2 -11.31 23.62 7.10
C SER A 2 -10.84 22.92 5.82
N ASN A 3 -9.93 23.55 5.08
CA ASN A 3 -9.28 23.00 3.88
C ASN A 3 -8.30 21.84 4.18
N ILE A 4 -8.45 21.17 5.33
CA ILE A 4 -7.48 20.18 5.82
C ILE A 4 -8.18 18.82 5.87
N PHE A 5 -7.69 17.89 5.06
CA PHE A 5 -8.13 16.49 5.13
C PHE A 5 -7.66 15.86 6.45
N PRO A 6 -8.51 15.10 7.16
CA PRO A 6 -8.13 14.52 8.44
C PRO A 6 -6.88 13.64 8.32
N GLY A 7 -5.99 13.70 9.30
CA GLY A 7 -4.74 12.96 9.36
C GLY A 7 -4.89 11.49 9.81
N PRO A 8 -3.77 10.78 10.00
CA PRO A 8 -3.77 9.43 10.53
C PRO A 8 -4.39 9.37 11.94
N GLY A 9 -5.32 8.43 12.16
CA GLY A 9 -6.00 8.25 13.45
C GLY A 9 -7.22 9.15 13.68
N GLU A 10 -7.55 10.04 12.74
CA GLU A 10 -8.76 10.87 12.79
C GLU A 10 -9.87 10.29 11.91
N ASP A 11 -11.11 10.40 12.39
CA ASP A 11 -12.31 10.01 11.65
C ASP A 11 -12.41 10.78 10.33
N LYS A 12 -12.85 10.07 9.28
CA LYS A 12 -13.06 10.64 7.95
C LYS A 12 -14.51 10.41 7.56
N TYR A 13 -15.21 11.49 7.27
CA TYR A 13 -16.59 11.46 6.80
C TYR A 13 -16.64 11.72 5.29
N PHE A 14 -17.82 11.58 4.71
CA PHE A 14 -17.99 11.72 3.27
C PHE A 14 -17.62 13.14 2.79
N GLU A 15 -17.96 14.14 3.58
CA GLU A 15 -17.77 15.57 3.30
C GLU A 15 -16.30 16.01 3.28
N ASP A 16 -15.39 15.20 3.83
CA ASP A 16 -13.96 15.48 3.82
C ASP A 16 -13.31 15.17 2.46
N TYR A 17 -13.99 14.38 1.61
CA TYR A 17 -13.46 13.97 0.31
C TYR A 17 -13.82 14.98 -0.79
N GLU A 18 -12.78 15.54 -1.41
CA GLU A 18 -12.91 16.41 -2.58
C GLU A 18 -12.59 15.64 -3.87
N ALA A 19 -13.48 15.72 -4.86
CA ALA A 19 -13.26 15.10 -6.16
C ALA A 19 -11.98 15.62 -6.82
N GLY A 20 -11.14 14.71 -7.31
CA GLY A 20 -9.87 15.06 -7.94
C GLY A 20 -8.70 15.35 -6.98
N ARG A 21 -8.91 15.30 -5.65
CA ARG A 21 -7.82 15.41 -4.69
C ARG A 21 -6.90 14.20 -4.78
N VAL A 22 -5.58 14.46 -4.78
CA VAL A 22 -4.53 13.43 -4.80
C VAL A 22 -3.78 13.46 -3.46
N TYR A 23 -3.72 12.32 -2.78
CA TYR A 23 -2.95 12.14 -1.55
C TYR A 23 -1.63 11.44 -1.87
N LYS A 24 -0.51 12.14 -1.68
CA LYS A 24 0.81 11.52 -1.78
C LYS A 24 1.09 10.79 -0.47
N LEU A 25 1.20 9.47 -0.56
CA LEU A 25 1.62 8.63 0.56
C LEU A 25 3.14 8.65 0.72
N GLY A 26 3.62 8.17 1.85
CA GLY A 26 5.03 7.91 2.06
C GLY A 26 5.52 6.71 1.26
N SER A 27 6.84 6.53 1.21
CA SER A 27 7.49 5.35 0.65
C SER A 27 7.81 4.34 1.76
N VAL A 28 7.67 3.06 1.46
CA VAL A 28 8.23 1.97 2.28
C VAL A 28 9.21 1.17 1.42
N ARG A 29 10.27 0.66 2.05
CA ARG A 29 11.19 -0.28 1.42
C ARG A 29 10.59 -1.68 1.57
N VAL A 30 10.41 -2.35 0.44
CA VAL A 30 9.94 -3.74 0.40
C VAL A 30 11.17 -4.64 0.33
N GLU A 31 11.36 -5.50 1.33
CA GLU A 31 12.50 -6.43 1.35
C GLU A 31 12.16 -7.71 0.58
N LEU A 32 13.17 -8.27 -0.10
CA LEU A 32 13.02 -9.53 -0.84
C LEU A 32 12.46 -10.66 0.04
N ALA A 33 12.91 -10.75 1.29
CA ALA A 33 12.45 -11.78 2.23
C ALA A 33 10.94 -11.69 2.50
N GLU A 34 10.40 -10.47 2.61
CA GLU A 34 8.96 -10.25 2.83
C GLU A 34 8.14 -10.67 1.60
N VAL A 35 8.64 -10.35 0.40
CA VAL A 35 8.00 -10.76 -0.86
C VAL A 35 7.93 -12.28 -0.96
N ILE A 36 9.05 -12.96 -0.70
CA ILE A 36 9.12 -14.43 -0.76
C ILE A 36 8.22 -15.06 0.31
N GLU A 37 8.20 -14.54 1.54
CA GLU A 37 7.35 -15.05 2.62
C GLU A 37 5.86 -14.94 2.25
N PHE A 38 5.43 -13.76 1.77
CA PHE A 38 4.06 -13.51 1.37
C PHE A 38 3.65 -14.42 0.20
N ALA A 39 4.46 -14.46 -0.85
CA ALA A 39 4.18 -15.26 -2.04
C ALA A 39 4.11 -16.75 -1.70
N THR A 40 5.04 -17.25 -0.89
CA THR A 40 5.03 -18.66 -0.44
C THR A 40 3.73 -19.01 0.29
N ARG A 41 3.17 -18.08 1.07
CA ARG A 41 1.96 -18.31 1.86
C ARG A 41 0.67 -18.23 1.02
N TYR A 42 0.60 -17.30 0.08
CA TYR A 42 -0.67 -16.92 -0.53
C TYR A 42 -0.72 -17.07 -2.05
N ASP A 43 0.40 -16.94 -2.77
CA ASP A 43 0.44 -17.04 -4.22
C ASP A 43 1.83 -17.51 -4.73
N PRO A 44 2.13 -18.82 -4.59
CA PRO A 44 3.46 -19.37 -4.84
C PRO A 44 3.73 -19.58 -6.33
N GLN A 45 3.45 -18.58 -7.17
CA GLN A 45 3.86 -18.60 -8.56
C GLN A 45 5.39 -18.65 -8.64
N TYR A 46 5.94 -19.45 -9.55
CA TYR A 46 7.37 -19.72 -9.59
C TYR A 46 8.22 -18.43 -9.68
N PHE A 47 7.75 -17.44 -10.43
CA PHE A 47 8.44 -16.16 -10.62
C PHE A 47 8.42 -15.25 -9.38
N HIS A 48 7.64 -15.57 -8.35
CA HIS A 48 7.65 -14.85 -7.07
C HIS A 48 8.66 -15.40 -6.07
N ILE A 49 8.99 -16.69 -6.15
CA ILE A 49 9.75 -17.41 -5.11
C ILE A 49 11.05 -18.03 -5.62
N ASP A 50 11.25 -18.09 -6.94
CA ASP A 50 12.44 -18.66 -7.57
C ASP A 50 12.98 -17.69 -8.63
N GLU A 51 14.03 -16.96 -8.25
CA GLU A 51 14.72 -15.99 -9.10
C GLU A 51 15.27 -16.63 -10.38
N SER A 52 15.67 -17.91 -10.34
CA SER A 52 16.24 -18.59 -11.51
C SER A 52 15.20 -18.91 -12.59
N ARG A 53 13.92 -18.85 -12.24
CA ARG A 53 12.79 -19.20 -13.11
C ARG A 53 11.92 -18.01 -13.48
N ALA A 54 12.21 -16.82 -12.95
CA ALA A 54 11.43 -15.60 -13.18
C ALA A 54 11.51 -15.09 -14.63
#